data_AF-A0A5J5EVT3-F1
#
_entry.id   AF-A0A5J5EVT3-F1
#
_cell.length_a   1.000
_cell.length_b   1.000
_cell.length_c   1.000
_cell.angle_alpha   90.00
_cell.angle_beta   90.00
_cell.angle_gamma   90.00
#
_symmetry.space_group_name_H-M   'P 1'
#
loop_
_entity.id
_entity.type
_entity.pdbx_description
1 polymer ?
#
loop_
_entity_poly.entity_id
_entity_poly.type
_entity_poly.pdbx_seq_one_letter_code
_entity_poly.pdbx_strand_id
1 'polypeptide(L)'
;MSSQPNTTKIPFSIAHTQQPVRLIELPPAILSLINSDERPTLKIKAAAALPPSQSHNASSTSDHAVLCTADKTFSLRQVHSSNTTFLLTPTASCDSPSSGEVTVTSTVTSYLELLPLPSIADARDLLRPHLLPYPSPPPSPGTRKSRTQLARDTPISDAEFNHAWDSLGAFEHDGCCYIPTPSSLLAAVKEAFTSAAAERITICAKSPFSPDLVLGCIDEDVEIPRPLIVAALASVCDCAEDGWRLNESRCIEATGRWVLQEWHEMGKGDMLYIAFSKIWKSVVPDGCARLCCLDAIKVCWLVGCAEVRLVNS
;
A
#
# COMPACT_ATOMS: atom_id res chain seq x y z
N MET A 1 -30.22 64.98 -31.29
CA MET A 1 -29.32 63.98 -31.92
C MET A 1 -28.46 63.40 -30.81
N SER A 2 -28.81 62.23 -30.27
CA SER A 2 -28.07 61.56 -29.19
C SER A 2 -27.64 60.18 -29.71
N SER A 3 -26.34 59.98 -29.87
CA SER A 3 -25.71 58.74 -30.34
C SER A 3 -25.62 57.74 -29.17
N GLN A 4 -26.42 56.68 -29.20
CA GLN A 4 -26.23 55.53 -28.31
C GLN A 4 -24.92 54.80 -28.66
N PRO A 5 -24.13 54.34 -27.67
CA PRO A 5 -22.91 53.59 -27.91
C PRO A 5 -23.23 52.21 -28.49
N ASN A 6 -22.44 51.78 -29.48
CA ASN A 6 -22.48 50.45 -30.09
C ASN A 6 -22.45 49.37 -28.99
N THR A 7 -23.61 48.72 -28.78
CA THR A 7 -23.69 47.54 -27.92
C THR A 7 -23.24 46.33 -28.73
N THR A 8 -21.99 45.91 -28.56
CA THR A 8 -21.52 44.60 -29.04
C THR A 8 -22.30 43.51 -28.32
N LYS A 9 -23.35 43.02 -28.97
CA LYS A 9 -24.15 41.88 -28.48
C LYS A 9 -23.44 40.59 -28.89
N ILE A 10 -23.14 39.76 -27.90
CA ILE A 10 -22.57 38.42 -28.10
C ILE A 10 -23.76 37.47 -28.30
N PRO A 11 -23.92 36.82 -29.47
CA PRO A 11 -24.99 35.85 -29.68
C PRO A 11 -24.85 34.66 -28.71
N PHE A 12 -25.94 34.28 -28.05
CA PHE A 12 -25.99 33.26 -27.01
C PHE A 12 -27.03 32.19 -27.38
N SER A 13 -26.60 30.93 -27.46
CA SER A 13 -27.46 29.79 -27.77
C SER A 13 -27.28 28.67 -26.74
N ILE A 14 -28.30 27.82 -26.58
CA ILE A 14 -28.23 26.64 -25.69
C ILE A 14 -28.26 25.40 -26.58
N ALA A 15 -27.25 24.53 -26.45
CA ALA A 15 -27.21 23.28 -27.21
C ALA A 15 -28.39 22.39 -26.83
N HIS A 16 -29.03 21.79 -27.83
CA HIS A 16 -30.17 20.88 -27.63
C HIS A 16 -29.78 19.61 -26.86
N THR A 17 -28.55 19.13 -27.06
CA THR A 17 -27.98 17.99 -26.33
C THR A 17 -26.84 18.47 -25.44
N GLN A 18 -27.01 18.33 -24.12
CA GLN A 18 -25.99 18.70 -23.15
C GLN A 18 -24.93 17.61 -23.02
N GLN A 19 -23.67 18.01 -22.93
CA GLN A 19 -22.55 17.09 -22.72
C GLN A 19 -22.52 16.62 -21.25
N PRO A 20 -22.19 15.34 -20.98
CA PRO A 20 -22.10 14.78 -19.63
C PRO A 20 -20.79 15.19 -18.93
N VAL A 21 -20.47 16.48 -18.93
CA VAL A 21 -19.26 17.03 -18.31
C VAL A 21 -19.50 17.22 -16.82
N ARG A 22 -18.49 16.89 -16.02
CA ARG A 22 -18.46 17.11 -14.57
C ARG A 22 -17.29 18.03 -14.26
N LEU A 23 -17.51 18.98 -13.35
CA LEU A 23 -16.44 19.83 -12.84
C LEU A 23 -15.72 19.11 -11.71
N ILE A 24 -14.39 19.16 -11.72
CA ILE A 24 -13.54 18.68 -10.65
C ILE A 24 -12.64 19.82 -10.19
N GLU A 25 -12.56 20.01 -8.88
CA GLU A 25 -11.62 20.93 -8.27
C GLU A 25 -10.20 20.37 -8.44
N LEU A 26 -9.26 21.25 -8.77
CA LEU A 26 -7.86 20.88 -8.95
C LEU A 26 -7.02 21.55 -7.85
N PRO A 27 -6.70 20.84 -6.76
CA PRO A 27 -5.74 21.34 -5.77
C PRO A 27 -4.41 21.71 -6.43
N PRO A 28 -3.64 22.67 -5.89
CA PRO A 28 -2.39 23.14 -6.50
C PRO A 28 -1.40 22.02 -6.86
N ALA A 29 -1.35 20.95 -6.06
CA ALA A 29 -0.52 19.78 -6.32
C ALA A 29 -0.93 19.05 -7.62
N ILE A 30 -2.25 18.86 -7.84
CA ILE A 30 -2.77 18.21 -9.05
C ILE A 30 -2.65 19.13 -10.27
N LEU A 31 -2.90 20.44 -10.09
CA LEU A 31 -2.75 21.40 -11.17
C LEU A 31 -1.30 21.45 -11.69
N SER A 32 -0.33 21.43 -10.77
CA SER A 32 1.10 21.38 -11.11
C SER A 32 1.44 20.10 -11.87
N LEU A 33 0.86 18.96 -11.47
CA LEU A 33 1.04 17.68 -12.15
C LEU A 33 0.43 17.65 -13.57
N ILE A 34 -0.74 18.24 -13.77
CA ILE A 34 -1.39 18.30 -15.10
C ILE A 34 -0.63 19.23 -16.05
N ASN A 35 -0.06 20.32 -15.52
CA ASN A 35 0.71 21.29 -16.29
C ASN A 35 2.19 20.88 -16.50
N SER A 36 2.64 19.78 -15.90
CA SER A 36 3.98 19.23 -16.07
C SER A 36 4.19 18.68 -17.49
N ASP A 37 5.43 18.76 -17.99
CA ASP A 37 5.83 18.16 -19.27
C ASP A 37 5.72 16.63 -19.22
N GLU A 38 6.05 16.03 -18.08
CA GLU A 38 5.70 14.65 -17.76
C GLU A 38 4.24 14.61 -17.36
N ARG A 39 3.34 14.25 -18.28
CA ARG A 39 1.89 14.12 -18.01
C ARG A 39 1.62 12.81 -17.26
N PRO A 40 1.40 12.83 -15.93
CA PRO A 40 1.19 11.60 -15.20
C PRO A 40 -0.22 11.05 -15.48
N THR A 41 -0.37 9.73 -15.39
CA THR A 41 -1.69 9.10 -15.51
C THR A 41 -2.42 9.22 -14.17
N LEU A 42 -3.51 9.99 -14.16
CA LEU A 42 -4.44 10.03 -13.03
C LEU A 42 -5.45 8.89 -13.14
N LYS A 43 -5.67 8.16 -12.04
CA LYS A 43 -6.58 7.00 -12.01
C LYS A 43 -7.73 7.29 -11.05
N ILE A 44 -8.96 7.03 -11.48
CA ILE A 44 -10.11 7.01 -10.55
C ILE A 44 -10.35 5.56 -10.16
N LYS A 45 -10.33 5.27 -8.86
CA LYS A 45 -10.53 3.93 -8.29
C LYS A 45 -11.68 3.97 -7.31
N ALA A 46 -12.34 2.85 -7.09
CA ALA A 46 -13.39 2.71 -6.09
C ALA A 46 -13.22 1.33 -5.43
N ALA A 47 -13.57 1.24 -4.14
CA ALA A 47 -13.57 -0.05 -3.47
C ALA A 47 -14.58 -0.97 -4.16
N ALA A 48 -14.16 -2.20 -4.47
CA ALA A 48 -15.11 -3.24 -4.84
C ALA A 48 -15.93 -3.62 -3.61
N ALA A 49 -17.26 -3.63 -3.71
CA ALA A 49 -18.14 -4.05 -2.62
C ALA A 49 -17.69 -5.40 -2.04
N LEU A 50 -17.27 -5.41 -0.78
CA LEU A 50 -16.91 -6.64 -0.08
C LEU A 50 -18.15 -7.52 0.09
N PRO A 51 -18.03 -8.86 -0.03
CA PRO A 51 -19.13 -9.76 0.29
C PRO A 51 -19.53 -9.65 1.77
N PRO A 52 -20.82 -9.84 2.12
CA PRO A 52 -21.38 -9.54 3.44
C PRO A 52 -20.84 -10.37 4.61
N SER A 53 -19.99 -11.36 4.35
CA SER A 53 -19.41 -12.26 5.36
C SER A 53 -18.14 -11.74 6.04
N GLN A 54 -17.62 -10.56 5.65
CA GLN A 54 -16.39 -9.99 6.23
C GLN A 54 -16.54 -8.51 6.66
N SER A 55 -17.76 -7.98 6.73
CA SER A 55 -18.03 -6.54 6.97
C SER A 55 -18.00 -6.10 8.44
N HIS A 56 -17.30 -6.83 9.32
CA HIS A 56 -17.15 -6.40 10.71
C HIS A 56 -15.86 -5.54 10.80
N ASN A 57 -16.03 -4.22 10.73
CA ASN A 57 -15.01 -3.15 10.89
C ASN A 57 -14.54 -2.40 9.63
N ALA A 58 -15.25 -2.46 8.50
CA ALA A 58 -15.00 -1.46 7.45
C ALA A 58 -15.48 -0.09 7.96
N SER A 59 -14.55 0.83 8.21
CA SER A 59 -14.88 2.24 8.39
C SER A 59 -15.70 2.72 7.19
N SER A 60 -16.57 3.70 7.38
CA SER A 60 -17.58 4.20 6.43
C SER A 60 -17.05 4.79 5.11
N THR A 61 -15.85 4.41 4.67
CA THR A 61 -15.18 4.84 3.44
C THR A 61 -15.41 3.88 2.26
N SER A 62 -16.08 2.74 2.49
CA SER A 62 -16.19 1.63 1.54
C SER A 62 -16.99 1.88 0.26
N ASP A 63 -17.61 3.05 0.08
CA ASP A 63 -18.40 3.39 -1.12
C ASP A 63 -17.93 4.65 -1.84
N HIS A 64 -16.75 5.20 -1.48
CA HIS A 64 -16.26 6.44 -2.06
C HIS A 64 -15.22 6.19 -3.16
N ALA A 65 -15.42 6.85 -4.30
CA ALA A 65 -14.42 6.91 -5.35
C ALA A 65 -13.25 7.78 -4.90
N VAL A 66 -12.04 7.40 -5.31
CA VAL A 66 -10.81 8.13 -5.04
C VAL A 66 -10.12 8.48 -6.36
N LEU A 67 -9.41 9.61 -6.37
CA LEU A 67 -8.47 9.98 -7.41
C LEU A 67 -7.06 9.66 -6.92
N CYS A 68 -6.36 8.80 -7.64
CA CYS A 68 -4.98 8.43 -7.36
C CYS A 68 -4.05 9.12 -8.36
N THR A 69 -3.01 9.73 -7.79
CA THR A 69 -1.77 10.05 -8.50
C THR A 69 -0.80 8.85 -8.38
N ALA A 70 0.45 9.01 -8.79
CA ALA A 70 1.46 7.96 -8.63
C ALA A 70 1.73 7.65 -7.14
N ASP A 71 1.70 8.68 -6.28
CA ASP A 71 2.15 8.61 -4.89
C ASP A 71 1.08 8.96 -3.84
N LYS A 72 -0.01 9.62 -4.24
CA LYS A 72 -1.05 10.13 -3.33
C LYS A 72 -2.46 9.79 -3.76
N THR A 73 -3.33 9.64 -2.76
CA THR A 73 -4.76 9.38 -2.93
C THR A 73 -5.61 10.55 -2.41
N PHE A 74 -6.62 10.93 -3.19
CA PHE A 74 -7.59 11.98 -2.85
C PHE A 74 -9.00 11.41 -2.87
N SER A 75 -9.79 11.65 -1.83
CA SER A 75 -11.20 11.30 -1.80
C SER A 75 -12.02 12.26 -2.66
N LEU A 76 -12.92 11.71 -3.49
CA LEU A 76 -13.84 12.49 -4.30
C LEU A 76 -15.14 12.76 -3.52
N ARG A 77 -15.43 14.03 -3.27
CA ARG A 77 -16.68 14.48 -2.64
C ARG A 77 -17.52 15.26 -3.63
N GLN A 78 -18.78 14.86 -3.83
CA GLN A 78 -19.72 15.66 -4.63
C GLN A 78 -20.34 16.77 -3.79
N VAL A 79 -20.18 18.02 -4.24
CA VAL A 79 -20.77 19.20 -3.61
C VAL A 79 -21.83 19.78 -4.53
N HIS A 80 -23.06 19.88 -4.03
CA HIS A 80 -24.17 20.49 -4.77
C HIS A 80 -24.15 22.01 -4.57
N SER A 81 -24.47 22.73 -5.64
CA SER A 81 -24.61 24.19 -5.63
C SER A 81 -26.06 24.57 -5.89
N SER A 82 -26.55 25.58 -5.16
CA SER A 82 -27.83 26.22 -5.46
C SER A 82 -27.80 27.07 -6.73
N ASN A 83 -26.59 27.37 -7.23
CA ASN A 83 -26.39 28.20 -8.42
C ASN A 83 -26.32 27.34 -9.67
N THR A 84 -26.95 27.81 -10.75
CA THR A 84 -26.83 27.22 -12.07
C THR A 84 -25.55 27.71 -12.74
N THR A 85 -24.62 26.79 -13.03
CA THR A 85 -23.38 27.10 -13.76
C THR A 85 -23.51 26.61 -15.19
N PHE A 86 -23.31 27.50 -16.17
CA PHE A 86 -23.30 27.13 -17.58
C PHE A 86 -21.87 26.97 -18.10
N LEU A 87 -21.58 25.84 -18.72
CA LEU A 87 -20.34 25.64 -19.48
C LEU A 87 -20.57 26.11 -20.91
N LEU A 88 -19.72 27.04 -21.33
CA LEU A 88 -19.82 27.75 -22.58
C LEU A 88 -18.69 27.30 -23.50
N THR A 89 -19.02 26.99 -24.75
CA THR A 89 -18.02 26.73 -25.79
C THR A 89 -18.15 27.79 -26.88
N PRO A 90 -17.05 28.44 -27.29
CA PRO A 90 -17.05 29.35 -28.43
C PRO A 90 -17.47 28.60 -29.69
N THR A 91 -18.44 29.11 -30.42
CA THR A 91 -18.81 28.57 -31.74
C THR A 91 -17.99 29.27 -32.81
N ALA A 92 -17.01 28.57 -33.38
CA ALA A 92 -16.25 29.06 -34.51
C ALA A 92 -17.15 29.05 -35.76
N SER A 93 -17.82 30.16 -36.03
CA SER A 93 -18.49 30.34 -37.33
C SER A 93 -17.44 30.67 -38.39
N CYS A 94 -17.47 29.94 -39.51
CA CYS A 94 -16.45 29.98 -40.57
C CYS A 94 -16.39 31.33 -41.32
N ASP A 95 -17.40 32.21 -41.14
CA ASP A 95 -17.66 33.31 -42.08
C ASP A 95 -17.40 34.72 -41.52
N SER A 96 -17.08 34.90 -40.24
CA SER A 96 -16.59 36.20 -39.75
C SER A 96 -15.81 36.11 -38.43
N PRO A 97 -14.55 36.56 -38.35
CA PRO A 97 -13.74 36.51 -37.13
C PRO A 97 -14.15 37.52 -36.04
N SER A 98 -15.25 38.26 -36.23
CA SER A 98 -15.71 39.34 -35.35
C SER A 98 -17.01 39.03 -34.60
N SER A 99 -17.66 37.88 -34.85
CA SER A 99 -18.87 37.47 -34.14
C SER A 99 -18.55 36.31 -33.20
N GLY A 100 -18.16 36.64 -31.96
CA GLY A 100 -17.95 35.64 -30.91
C GLY A 100 -19.26 35.06 -30.43
N GLU A 101 -19.86 34.15 -31.20
CA GLU A 101 -21.02 33.38 -30.74
C GLU A 101 -20.57 32.38 -29.66
N VAL A 102 -21.45 32.19 -28.66
CA VAL A 102 -21.20 31.28 -27.55
C VAL A 102 -22.41 30.38 -27.35
N THR A 103 -22.15 29.07 -27.24
CA THR A 103 -23.19 28.08 -26.98
C THR A 103 -23.00 27.43 -25.62
N VAL A 104 -24.08 27.31 -24.85
CA VAL A 104 -24.11 26.50 -23.62
C VAL A 104 -24.06 25.02 -23.99
N THR A 105 -22.97 24.34 -23.63
CA THR A 105 -22.78 22.91 -23.90
C THR A 105 -23.16 22.03 -22.72
N SER A 106 -23.16 22.55 -21.50
CA SER A 106 -23.55 21.80 -20.31
C SER A 106 -24.05 22.73 -19.20
N THR A 107 -25.00 22.24 -18.41
CA THR A 107 -25.48 22.91 -17.21
C THR A 107 -25.08 22.10 -15.99
N VAL A 108 -24.32 22.71 -15.09
CA VAL A 108 -23.70 22.05 -13.94
C VAL A 108 -24.34 22.57 -12.66
N THR A 109 -24.84 21.65 -11.84
CA THR A 109 -25.46 21.91 -10.52
C THR A 109 -24.63 21.33 -9.37
N SER A 110 -23.56 20.61 -9.66
CA SER A 110 -22.63 20.06 -8.67
C SER A 110 -21.22 19.96 -9.23
N TYR A 111 -20.23 20.00 -8.36
CA TYR A 111 -18.83 19.77 -8.69
C TYR A 111 -18.23 18.71 -7.75
N LEU A 112 -17.11 18.15 -8.17
CA LEU A 112 -16.33 17.19 -7.40
C LEU A 112 -15.17 17.91 -6.72
N GLU A 113 -15.12 17.84 -5.41
CA GLU A 113 -14.02 18.32 -4.58
C GLU A 113 -13.04 17.18 -4.32
N LEU A 114 -11.74 17.52 -4.26
CA LEU A 114 -10.66 16.59 -3.96
C LEU A 114 -10.11 16.85 -2.55
N LEU A 115 -10.35 15.90 -1.65
CA LEU A 115 -9.85 15.96 -0.28
C LEU A 115 -8.64 15.03 -0.14
N PRO A 116 -7.46 15.51 0.28
CA PRO A 116 -6.33 14.62 0.54
C PRO A 116 -6.69 13.66 1.67
N LEU A 117 -6.50 12.36 1.45
CA LEU A 117 -6.61 11.36 2.52
C LEU A 117 -5.28 11.31 3.28
N PRO A 118 -5.29 11.16 4.61
CA PRO A 118 -4.05 10.92 5.34
C PRO A 118 -3.39 9.64 4.81
N SER A 119 -2.12 9.78 4.44
CA SER A 119 -1.34 8.71 3.85
C SER A 119 -0.89 7.72 4.94
N ILE A 120 -0.96 6.42 4.63
CA ILE A 120 -0.29 5.26 5.29
C ILE A 120 -1.04 4.55 6.43
N ALA A 121 -1.71 5.22 7.36
CA ALA A 121 -2.42 4.50 8.44
C ALA A 121 -3.58 3.65 7.89
N ASP A 122 -4.25 4.14 6.84
CA ASP A 122 -5.42 3.49 6.25
C ASP A 122 -5.05 2.40 5.22
N ALA A 123 -3.90 2.51 4.54
CA ALA A 123 -3.57 1.62 3.42
C ALA A 123 -3.33 0.17 3.86
N ARG A 124 -2.70 -0.04 5.02
CA ARG A 124 -2.50 -1.38 5.60
C ARG A 124 -3.83 -2.00 6.01
N ASP A 125 -4.71 -1.21 6.60
CA ASP A 125 -6.02 -1.67 7.07
C ASP A 125 -6.98 -1.96 5.93
N LEU A 126 -6.84 -1.24 4.80
CA LEU A 126 -7.54 -1.56 3.55
C LEU A 126 -7.01 -2.85 2.90
N LEU A 127 -5.70 -3.10 2.97
CA LEU A 127 -5.08 -4.26 2.33
C LEU A 127 -5.26 -5.55 3.14
N ARG A 128 -5.13 -5.48 4.48
CA ARG A 128 -5.11 -6.62 5.39
C ARG A 128 -6.31 -7.58 5.25
N PRO A 129 -7.57 -7.13 5.08
CA PRO A 129 -8.73 -8.02 4.89
C PRO A 129 -8.66 -8.87 3.63
N HIS A 130 -7.84 -8.48 2.65
CA HIS A 130 -7.68 -9.20 1.39
C HIS A 130 -6.51 -10.20 1.39
N LEU A 131 -5.72 -10.24 2.47
CA LEU A 131 -4.57 -11.14 2.60
C LEU A 131 -4.92 -12.35 3.47
N LEU A 132 -4.44 -13.52 3.08
CA LEU A 132 -4.61 -14.75 3.85
C LEU A 132 -3.41 -14.99 4.78
N PRO A 133 -3.59 -15.40 6.04
CA PRO A 133 -2.48 -15.79 6.90
C PRO A 133 -1.73 -16.98 6.28
N TYR A 134 -0.40 -16.94 6.17
CA TYR A 134 0.38 -18.08 5.70
C TYR A 134 0.99 -18.87 6.87
N PRO A 135 0.90 -20.21 6.88
CA PRO A 135 0.28 -21.06 5.87
C PRO A 135 -1.25 -21.13 6.02
N SER A 136 -1.97 -20.99 4.92
CA SER A 136 -3.40 -21.32 4.82
C SER A 136 -3.69 -21.92 3.45
N PRO A 137 -4.69 -22.82 3.34
CA PRO A 137 -5.05 -23.41 2.07
C PRO A 137 -5.50 -22.30 1.09
N PRO A 138 -5.09 -22.38 -0.19
CA PRO A 138 -5.51 -21.41 -1.17
C PRO A 138 -7.03 -21.48 -1.35
N PRO A 139 -7.70 -20.35 -1.57
CA PRO A 139 -9.13 -20.32 -1.78
C PRO A 139 -9.46 -20.94 -3.15
N SER A 140 -10.74 -21.24 -3.35
CA SER A 140 -11.26 -21.76 -4.61
C SER A 140 -10.76 -20.91 -5.80
N PRO A 141 -10.40 -21.49 -6.95
CA PRO A 141 -9.79 -20.75 -8.06
C PRO A 141 -10.54 -19.49 -8.50
N GLY A 142 -11.88 -19.46 -8.41
CA GLY A 142 -12.71 -18.31 -8.77
C GLY A 142 -12.69 -17.14 -7.78
N THR A 143 -12.13 -17.29 -6.59
CA THR A 143 -12.04 -16.25 -5.56
C THR A 143 -10.62 -15.77 -5.30
N ARG A 144 -9.62 -16.35 -5.98
CA ARG A 144 -8.22 -15.94 -5.89
C ARG A 144 -8.04 -14.54 -6.45
N LYS A 145 -7.23 -13.73 -5.76
CA LYS A 145 -6.81 -12.41 -6.24
C LYS A 145 -5.28 -12.38 -6.25
N SER A 146 -4.72 -12.12 -7.43
CA SER A 146 -3.29 -11.82 -7.59
C SER A 146 -2.97 -10.43 -7.02
N ARG A 147 -1.69 -10.14 -6.80
CA ARG A 147 -1.23 -8.83 -6.33
C ARG A 147 -1.67 -7.73 -7.28
N THR A 148 -1.57 -7.95 -8.60
CA THR A 148 -1.98 -6.99 -9.62
C THR A 148 -3.48 -6.70 -9.56
N GLN A 149 -4.31 -7.73 -9.37
CA GLN A 149 -5.74 -7.55 -9.24
C GLN A 149 -6.09 -6.82 -7.95
N LEU A 150 -5.44 -7.17 -6.85
CA LEU A 150 -5.63 -6.50 -5.57
C LEU A 150 -5.22 -5.03 -5.64
N ALA A 151 -4.05 -4.72 -6.22
CA ALA A 151 -3.58 -3.35 -6.43
C ALA A 151 -4.55 -2.52 -7.27
N ARG A 152 -5.22 -3.11 -8.26
CA ARG A 152 -6.24 -2.43 -9.06
C ARG A 152 -7.52 -2.17 -8.26
N ASP A 153 -7.94 -3.13 -7.44
CA ASP A 153 -9.25 -3.11 -6.77
C ASP A 153 -9.20 -2.36 -5.40
N THR A 154 -8.02 -2.13 -4.82
CA THR A 154 -7.85 -1.35 -3.58
C THR A 154 -7.87 0.16 -3.86
N PRO A 155 -8.67 0.99 -3.18
CA PRO A 155 -8.82 2.43 -3.45
C PRO A 155 -7.67 3.28 -2.89
N ILE A 156 -6.43 2.98 -3.28
CA ILE A 156 -5.22 3.73 -2.91
C ILE A 156 -4.27 3.85 -4.12
N SER A 157 -3.29 4.75 -4.04
CA SER A 157 -2.25 4.92 -5.06
C SER A 157 -1.32 3.71 -5.14
N ASP A 158 -0.60 3.58 -6.25
CA ASP A 158 0.31 2.44 -6.45
C ASP A 158 1.49 2.48 -5.45
N ALA A 159 2.02 3.67 -5.13
CA ALA A 159 3.08 3.80 -4.13
C ALA A 159 2.59 3.45 -2.71
N GLU A 160 1.40 3.91 -2.33
CA GLU A 160 0.81 3.59 -1.02
C GLU A 160 0.48 2.10 -0.90
N PHE A 161 0.01 1.48 -1.98
CA PHE A 161 -0.20 0.03 -2.04
C PHE A 161 1.11 -0.73 -1.85
N ASN A 162 2.16 -0.37 -2.58
CA ASN A 162 3.45 -1.05 -2.49
C ASN A 162 4.06 -0.87 -1.09
N HIS A 163 4.03 0.35 -0.55
CA HIS A 163 4.50 0.60 0.81
C HIS A 163 3.71 -0.21 1.85
N ALA A 164 2.38 -0.29 1.74
CA ALA A 164 1.56 -1.11 2.63
C ALA A 164 1.88 -2.61 2.49
N TRP A 165 2.01 -3.10 1.26
CA TRP A 165 2.39 -4.47 0.92
C TRP A 165 3.73 -4.86 1.56
N ASP A 166 4.76 -4.04 1.37
CA ASP A 166 6.10 -4.26 1.93
C ASP A 166 6.08 -4.19 3.47
N SER A 167 5.36 -3.23 4.04
CA SER A 167 5.25 -3.07 5.50
C SER A 167 4.55 -4.24 6.20
N LEU A 168 3.67 -4.95 5.48
CA LEU A 168 3.00 -6.16 5.96
C LEU A 168 3.83 -7.42 5.73
N GLY A 169 4.94 -7.33 4.98
CA GLY A 169 5.68 -8.49 4.49
C GLY A 169 4.83 -9.38 3.59
N ALA A 170 3.83 -8.80 2.91
CA ALA A 170 2.91 -9.54 2.07
C ALA A 170 3.64 -10.13 0.86
N PHE A 171 3.17 -11.29 0.39
CA PHE A 171 3.76 -11.95 -0.78
C PHE A 171 2.69 -12.68 -1.59
N GLU A 172 2.98 -12.90 -2.87
CA GLU A 172 2.12 -13.68 -3.77
C GLU A 172 2.72 -15.06 -3.98
N HIS A 173 1.90 -16.10 -3.85
CA HIS A 173 2.26 -17.48 -4.12
C HIS A 173 1.04 -18.22 -4.68
N ASP A 174 1.23 -19.01 -5.74
CA ASP A 174 0.16 -19.77 -6.42
C ASP A 174 -1.09 -18.95 -6.78
N GLY A 175 -0.87 -17.71 -7.19
CA GLY A 175 -1.92 -16.75 -7.58
C GLY A 175 -2.75 -16.22 -6.41
N CYS A 176 -2.27 -16.38 -5.16
CA CYS A 176 -2.92 -15.92 -3.94
C CYS A 176 -2.01 -14.96 -3.19
N CYS A 177 -2.61 -13.95 -2.54
CA CYS A 177 -1.88 -12.99 -1.71
C CYS A 177 -1.95 -13.40 -0.25
N TYR A 178 -0.78 -13.45 0.39
CA TYR A 178 -0.63 -13.89 1.77
C TYR A 178 0.00 -12.82 2.65
N ILE A 179 -0.33 -12.86 3.93
CA ILE A 179 0.39 -12.21 5.02
C ILE A 179 1.08 -13.30 5.86
N PRO A 180 2.40 -13.23 6.07
CA PRO A 180 3.12 -14.29 6.77
C PRO A 180 2.81 -14.27 8.27
N THR A 181 2.63 -15.46 8.86
CA THR A 181 2.58 -15.61 10.32
C THR A 181 3.98 -15.49 10.93
N PRO A 182 4.10 -15.15 12.22
CA PRO A 182 5.39 -15.10 12.92
C PRO A 182 6.21 -16.39 12.78
N SER A 183 5.57 -17.56 12.89
CA SER A 183 6.24 -18.86 12.72
C SER A 183 6.78 -19.05 11.31
N SER A 184 6.03 -18.65 10.28
CA SER A 184 6.49 -18.72 8.89
C SER A 184 7.67 -17.78 8.60
N LEU A 185 7.70 -16.58 9.19
CA LEU A 185 8.84 -15.65 9.10
C LEU A 185 10.08 -16.22 9.78
N LEU A 186 9.93 -16.78 10.99
CA LEU A 186 11.03 -17.41 11.72
C LEU A 186 11.62 -18.59 10.94
N ALA A 187 10.76 -19.45 10.38
CA ALA A 187 11.19 -20.58 9.55
C ALA A 187 11.95 -20.09 8.31
N ALA A 188 11.39 -19.12 7.58
CA ALA A 188 11.98 -18.61 6.34
C ALA A 188 13.31 -17.89 6.55
N VAL A 189 13.42 -17.03 7.58
CA VAL A 189 14.68 -16.34 7.91
C VAL A 189 15.74 -17.34 8.37
N LYS A 190 15.37 -18.29 9.24
CA LYS A 190 16.30 -19.31 9.73
C LYS A 190 16.86 -20.12 8.56
N GLU A 191 15.99 -20.60 7.68
CA GLU A 191 16.37 -21.36 6.49
C GLU A 191 17.32 -20.55 5.58
N ALA A 192 16.98 -19.30 5.30
CA ALA A 192 17.82 -18.42 4.49
C ALA A 192 19.23 -18.26 5.08
N PHE A 193 19.33 -18.08 6.40
CA PHE A 193 20.63 -17.94 7.07
C PHE A 193 21.41 -19.24 7.14
N THR A 194 20.77 -20.38 7.44
CA THR A 194 21.44 -21.68 7.50
C THR A 194 21.97 -22.10 6.14
N SER A 195 21.18 -21.92 5.10
CA SER A 195 21.52 -22.34 3.74
C SER A 195 22.56 -21.43 3.11
N ALA A 196 22.48 -20.11 3.36
CA ALA A 196 23.57 -19.20 3.00
C ALA A 196 24.89 -19.53 3.73
N ALA A 197 24.83 -19.84 5.03
CA ALA A 197 26.02 -20.19 5.80
C ALA A 197 26.67 -21.49 5.31
N ALA A 198 25.86 -22.50 4.95
CA ALA A 198 26.34 -23.77 4.40
C ALA A 198 27.15 -23.57 3.10
N GLU A 199 26.69 -22.67 2.24
CA GLU A 199 27.35 -22.30 0.98
C GLU A 199 28.40 -21.18 1.12
N ARG A 200 28.75 -20.81 2.37
CA ARG A 200 29.73 -19.76 2.70
C ARG A 200 29.38 -18.37 2.16
N ILE A 201 28.10 -18.10 1.95
CA ILE A 201 27.60 -16.76 1.63
C ILE A 201 27.50 -15.95 2.91
N THR A 202 28.16 -14.78 2.93
CA THR A 202 28.17 -13.91 4.10
C THR A 202 27.00 -12.93 4.08
N ILE A 203 25.96 -13.23 4.88
CA ILE A 203 24.89 -12.27 5.18
C ILE A 203 25.32 -11.43 6.38
N CYS A 204 25.79 -10.20 6.14
CA CYS A 204 26.20 -9.28 7.20
C CYS A 204 25.95 -7.82 6.83
N ALA A 205 26.17 -6.90 7.79
CA ALA A 205 26.00 -5.47 7.55
C ALA A 205 27.06 -4.86 6.60
N LYS A 206 28.24 -5.48 6.50
CA LYS A 206 29.42 -4.91 5.84
C LYS A 206 29.50 -5.23 4.35
N SER A 207 28.97 -6.37 3.92
CA SER A 207 29.02 -6.84 2.54
C SER A 207 27.61 -6.93 1.95
N PRO A 208 27.37 -6.35 0.75
CA PRO A 208 26.10 -6.54 0.08
C PRO A 208 26.00 -7.98 -0.45
N PHE A 209 24.78 -8.50 -0.51
CA PHE A 209 24.47 -9.79 -1.13
C PHE A 209 23.22 -9.67 -2.02
N SER A 210 23.07 -10.59 -2.97
CA SER A 210 21.83 -10.71 -3.76
C SER A 210 20.87 -11.72 -3.11
N PRO A 211 19.58 -11.38 -2.93
CA PRO A 211 18.57 -12.35 -2.51
C PRO A 211 18.50 -13.58 -3.42
N ASP A 212 18.71 -13.42 -4.72
CA ASP A 212 18.69 -14.53 -5.68
C ASP A 212 19.80 -15.55 -5.40
N LEU A 213 20.96 -15.08 -4.92
CA LEU A 213 22.06 -15.96 -4.53
C LEU A 213 21.67 -16.81 -3.31
N VAL A 214 21.02 -16.20 -2.31
CA VAL A 214 20.53 -16.92 -1.11
C VAL A 214 19.44 -17.92 -1.51
N LEU A 215 18.51 -17.52 -2.36
CA LEU A 215 17.47 -18.41 -2.90
C LEU A 215 18.09 -19.59 -3.65
N GLY A 216 19.19 -19.40 -4.38
CA GLY A 216 19.90 -20.46 -5.09
C GLY A 216 20.54 -21.52 -4.18
N CYS A 217 20.74 -21.21 -2.90
CA CYS A 217 21.32 -22.14 -1.92
C CYS A 217 20.26 -22.96 -1.18
N ILE A 218 18.99 -22.60 -1.29
CA ILE A 218 17.90 -23.31 -0.62
C ILE A 218 17.50 -24.49 -1.50
N ASP A 219 17.48 -25.67 -0.87
CA ASP A 219 17.14 -26.93 -1.51
C ASP A 219 15.72 -26.90 -2.10
N GLU A 220 15.51 -27.57 -3.24
CA GLU A 220 14.21 -27.59 -3.93
C GLU A 220 13.14 -28.33 -3.13
N ASP A 221 13.54 -29.25 -2.24
CA ASP A 221 12.66 -30.01 -1.35
C ASP A 221 12.14 -29.19 -0.16
N VAL A 222 12.63 -27.95 0.04
CA VAL A 222 12.16 -27.08 1.12
C VAL A 222 10.77 -26.53 0.78
N GLU A 223 9.77 -26.89 1.59
CA GLU A 223 8.37 -26.45 1.47
C GLU A 223 8.12 -24.98 1.88
N ILE A 224 9.11 -24.10 1.73
CA ILE A 224 9.00 -22.67 2.03
C ILE A 224 9.00 -21.89 0.71
N PRO A 225 7.92 -21.16 0.37
CA PRO A 225 7.86 -20.39 -0.86
C PRO A 225 9.00 -19.38 -0.96
N ARG A 226 9.70 -19.37 -2.10
CA ARG A 226 10.77 -18.39 -2.40
C ARG A 226 10.32 -16.93 -2.14
N PRO A 227 9.09 -16.50 -2.50
CA PRO A 227 8.62 -15.14 -2.19
C PRO A 227 8.52 -14.86 -0.69
N LEU A 228 8.20 -15.86 0.15
CA LEU A 228 8.18 -15.72 1.61
C LEU A 228 9.60 -15.50 2.15
N ILE A 229 10.60 -16.22 1.64
CA ILE A 229 12.01 -16.01 2.03
C ILE A 229 12.46 -14.59 1.69
N VAL A 230 12.12 -14.08 0.51
CA VAL A 230 12.43 -12.70 0.12
C VAL A 230 11.74 -11.69 1.04
N ALA A 231 10.44 -11.88 1.34
CA ALA A 231 9.71 -11.01 2.25
C ALA A 231 10.31 -11.02 3.68
N ALA A 232 10.71 -12.20 4.14
CA ALA A 232 11.34 -12.39 5.45
C ALA A 232 12.72 -11.69 5.49
N LEU A 233 13.54 -11.84 4.45
CA LEU A 233 14.81 -11.11 4.32
C LEU A 233 14.59 -9.59 4.24
N ALA A 234 13.58 -9.12 3.50
CA ALA A 234 13.30 -7.69 3.36
C ALA A 234 12.96 -7.03 4.70
N SER A 235 12.36 -7.80 5.61
CA SER A 235 12.01 -7.32 6.95
C SER A 235 13.20 -7.19 7.91
N VAL A 236 14.35 -7.82 7.60
CA VAL A 236 15.56 -7.82 8.45
C VAL A 236 16.79 -7.21 7.79
N CYS A 237 16.71 -6.90 6.49
CA CYS A 237 17.79 -6.31 5.70
C CYS A 237 17.43 -4.90 5.22
N ASP A 238 18.45 -4.13 4.85
CA ASP A 238 18.31 -2.90 4.07
C ASP A 238 18.56 -3.23 2.58
N CYS A 239 17.67 -2.75 1.72
CA CYS A 239 17.78 -2.85 0.27
C CYS A 239 18.44 -1.57 -0.26
N ALA A 240 19.60 -1.70 -0.88
CA ALA A 240 20.33 -0.61 -1.55
C ALA A 240 20.58 -0.97 -3.02
N GLU A 241 20.99 0.03 -3.82
CA GLU A 241 21.25 -0.15 -5.26
C GLU A 241 22.35 -1.20 -5.54
N ASP A 242 23.31 -1.35 -4.63
CA ASP A 242 24.44 -2.30 -4.74
C ASP A 242 24.14 -3.69 -4.17
N GLY A 243 22.94 -3.91 -3.62
CA GLY A 243 22.50 -5.17 -3.03
C GLY A 243 21.95 -5.01 -1.62
N TRP A 244 21.68 -6.15 -0.98
CA TRP A 244 21.06 -6.19 0.34
C TRP A 244 22.11 -6.33 1.43
N ARG A 245 21.89 -5.68 2.58
CA ARG A 245 22.78 -5.75 3.74
C ARG A 245 21.97 -6.08 4.97
N LEU A 246 22.52 -6.93 5.85
CA LEU A 246 21.83 -7.26 7.10
C LEU A 246 21.75 -6.01 7.97
N ASN A 247 20.54 -5.63 8.37
CA ASN A 247 20.35 -4.62 9.39
C ASN A 247 20.33 -5.33 10.75
N GLU A 248 21.47 -5.41 11.43
CA GLU A 248 21.62 -6.19 12.67
C GLU A 248 20.56 -5.79 13.71
N SER A 249 20.34 -4.48 13.90
CA SER A 249 19.34 -3.97 14.85
C SER A 249 17.92 -4.40 14.49
N ARG A 250 17.52 -4.27 13.21
CA ARG A 250 16.19 -4.64 12.72
C ARG A 250 16.00 -6.16 12.76
N CYS A 251 17.03 -6.92 12.42
CA CYS A 251 17.03 -8.39 12.49
C CYS A 251 16.76 -8.87 13.91
N ILE A 252 17.50 -8.33 14.89
CA ILE A 252 17.34 -8.63 16.31
C ILE A 252 15.92 -8.27 16.77
N GLU A 253 15.51 -7.01 16.57
CA GLU A 253 14.17 -6.52 16.94
C GLU A 253 13.05 -7.38 16.33
N ALA A 254 13.11 -7.66 15.03
CA ALA A 254 12.08 -8.38 14.30
C ALA A 254 11.98 -9.85 14.71
N THR A 255 13.10 -10.57 14.76
CA THR A 255 13.12 -11.99 15.14
C THR A 255 12.69 -12.20 16.59
N GLY A 256 13.10 -11.31 17.50
CA GLY A 256 12.70 -11.37 18.91
C GLY A 256 11.20 -11.15 19.06
N ARG A 257 10.66 -10.16 18.35
CA ARG A 257 9.22 -9.91 18.30
C ARG A 257 8.45 -11.09 17.72
N TRP A 258 8.92 -11.72 16.63
CA TRP A 258 8.24 -12.88 16.05
C TRP A 258 8.21 -14.09 16.99
N VAL A 259 9.30 -14.37 17.74
CA VAL A 259 9.31 -15.46 18.72
C VAL A 259 8.27 -15.23 19.82
N LEU A 260 8.13 -13.99 20.30
CA LEU A 260 7.12 -13.65 21.30
C LEU A 260 5.70 -13.69 20.74
N GLN A 261 5.50 -13.24 19.49
CA GLN A 261 4.21 -13.32 18.80
C GLN A 261 3.77 -14.77 18.58
N GLU A 262 4.67 -15.62 18.10
CA GLU A 262 4.42 -17.06 17.94
C GLU A 262 4.04 -17.72 19.28
N TRP A 263 4.79 -17.43 20.35
CA TRP A 263 4.48 -17.96 21.69
C TRP A 263 3.10 -17.53 22.19
N HIS A 264 2.74 -16.27 21.94
CA HIS A 264 1.44 -15.72 22.28
C HIS A 264 0.30 -16.37 21.48
N GLU A 265 0.48 -16.54 20.16
CA GLU A 265 -0.48 -17.21 19.28
C GLU A 265 -0.72 -18.68 19.67
N MET A 266 0.29 -19.35 20.24
CA MET A 266 0.13 -20.70 20.82
C MET A 266 -0.66 -20.74 22.14
N GLY A 267 -1.08 -19.59 22.69
CA GLY A 267 -1.87 -19.51 23.92
C GLY A 267 -1.10 -19.92 25.18
N LYS A 268 0.24 -19.90 25.15
CA LYS A 268 1.12 -20.42 26.22
C LYS A 268 1.38 -19.44 27.37
N GLY A 269 0.73 -18.27 27.36
CA GLY A 269 0.93 -17.23 28.38
C GLY A 269 2.32 -16.60 28.31
N ASP A 270 2.94 -16.35 29.46
CA ASP A 270 4.26 -15.72 29.54
C ASP A 270 5.38 -16.72 29.27
N MET A 271 6.47 -16.25 28.65
CA MET A 271 7.61 -17.09 28.31
C MET A 271 8.77 -16.84 29.27
N LEU A 272 9.39 -17.89 29.82
CA LEU A 272 10.63 -17.76 30.58
C LEU A 272 11.73 -17.13 29.72
N TYR A 273 12.41 -16.10 30.25
CA TYR A 273 13.46 -15.38 29.54
C TYR A 273 14.57 -16.30 29.02
N ILE A 274 14.96 -17.31 29.79
CA ILE A 274 15.99 -18.29 29.37
C ILE A 274 15.54 -19.07 28.14
N ALA A 275 14.28 -19.50 28.11
CA ALA A 275 13.71 -20.21 26.97
C ALA A 275 13.59 -19.27 25.76
N PHE A 276 13.10 -18.05 25.98
CA PHE A 276 13.00 -17.01 24.96
C PHE A 276 14.36 -16.71 24.32
N SER A 277 15.37 -16.39 25.13
CA SER A 277 16.72 -16.07 24.67
C SER A 277 17.34 -17.21 23.88
N LYS A 278 17.10 -18.47 24.28
CA LYS A 278 17.59 -19.64 23.56
C LYS A 278 16.97 -19.76 22.17
N ILE A 279 15.65 -19.63 22.04
CA ILE A 279 14.98 -19.70 20.73
C ILE A 279 15.41 -18.53 19.86
N TRP A 280 15.37 -17.31 20.39
CA TRP A 280 15.72 -16.10 19.66
C TRP A 280 17.15 -16.15 19.08
N LYS A 281 18.14 -16.55 19.90
CA LYS A 281 19.53 -16.68 19.47
C LYS A 281 19.75 -17.79 18.43
N SER A 282 18.86 -18.77 18.34
CA SER A 282 18.95 -19.85 17.35
C SER A 282 18.43 -19.49 15.96
N VAL A 283 17.78 -18.32 15.82
CA VAL A 283 17.18 -17.86 14.56
C VAL A 283 18.02 -16.77 13.90
N VAL A 284 18.74 -15.97 14.67
CA VAL A 284 19.61 -14.91 14.14
C VAL A 284 20.95 -15.48 13.63
N PRO A 285 21.68 -14.79 12.73
CA PRO A 285 23.02 -15.20 12.32
C PRO A 285 23.99 -15.19 13.50
N ASP A 286 25.05 -16.02 13.45
CA ASP A 286 26.02 -16.19 14.54
C ASP A 286 26.63 -14.85 15.03
N GLY A 287 26.85 -13.90 14.13
CA GLY A 287 27.36 -12.57 14.46
C GLY A 287 26.42 -11.72 15.32
N CYS A 288 25.11 -11.99 15.26
CA CYS A 288 24.06 -11.24 15.92
C CYS A 288 23.65 -11.82 17.28
N ALA A 289 23.94 -13.11 17.56
CA ALA A 289 23.50 -13.77 18.79
C ALA A 289 23.97 -13.08 20.08
N ARG A 290 25.13 -12.41 20.04
CA ARG A 290 25.67 -11.62 21.16
C ARG A 290 24.94 -10.28 21.38
N LEU A 291 24.23 -9.80 20.37
CA LEU A 291 23.52 -8.52 20.38
C LEU A 291 22.05 -8.69 20.81
N CYS A 292 21.55 -9.92 20.93
CA CYS A 292 20.21 -10.22 21.43
C CYS A 292 20.05 -9.79 22.91
N CYS A 293 19.41 -8.65 23.14
CA CYS A 293 19.02 -8.14 24.45
C CYS A 293 17.57 -7.64 24.44
N LEU A 294 16.86 -7.71 25.57
CA LEU A 294 15.44 -7.30 25.63
C LEU A 294 15.22 -5.83 25.26
N ASP A 295 16.18 -4.96 25.59
CA ASP A 295 16.13 -3.53 25.24
C ASP A 295 16.08 -3.27 23.73
N ALA A 296 16.49 -4.25 22.91
CA ALA A 296 16.40 -4.17 21.46
C ALA A 296 14.97 -4.40 20.92
N ILE A 297 14.04 -4.90 21.73
CA ILE A 297 12.66 -5.20 21.32
C ILE A 297 11.73 -4.14 21.92
N LYS A 298 11.28 -3.20 21.09
CA LYS A 298 10.49 -2.03 21.51
C LYS A 298 9.12 -2.34 22.11
N VAL A 299 8.59 -3.56 21.92
CA VAL A 299 7.22 -3.96 22.29
C VAL A 299 7.18 -5.15 23.26
N CYS A 300 8.23 -5.35 24.05
CA CYS A 300 8.26 -6.40 25.07
C CYS A 300 8.56 -5.85 26.46
N TRP A 301 8.07 -6.54 27.49
CA TRP A 301 8.34 -6.22 28.89
C TRP A 301 8.68 -7.48 29.67
N LEU A 302 9.58 -7.32 30.64
CA LEU A 302 9.81 -8.32 31.69
C LEU A 302 8.63 -8.30 32.66
N VAL A 303 8.01 -9.47 32.84
CA VAL A 303 7.00 -9.72 33.87
C VAL A 303 7.73 -10.35 35.07
N GLY A 304 7.78 -9.62 36.18
CA GLY A 304 8.57 -10.04 37.34
C GLY A 304 10.08 -10.10 37.05
N CYS A 305 10.76 -11.12 37.57
CA CYS A 305 12.23 -11.26 37.47
C CYS A 305 12.71 -12.22 36.37
N ALA A 306 11.82 -12.95 35.69
CA ALA A 306 12.23 -14.08 34.85
C ALA A 306 11.35 -14.35 33.62
N GLU A 307 10.22 -13.67 33.46
CA GLU A 307 9.28 -13.93 32.36
C GLU A 307 9.22 -12.74 31.40
N VAL A 308 8.93 -13.00 30.13
CA VAL A 308 8.83 -12.00 29.07
C VAL A 308 7.46 -12.12 28.44
N ARG A 309 6.83 -10.95 28.21
CA ARG A 309 5.53 -10.84 27.56
C ARG A 309 5.58 -9.84 26.42
N LEU A 310 4.90 -10.17 25.33
CA LEU A 310 4.59 -9.22 24.25
C LEU A 310 3.51 -8.24 24.74
N VAL A 311 3.75 -6.94 24.61
CA VAL A 311 2.71 -5.94 24.86
C VAL A 311 2.19 -5.47 23.51
N ASN A 312 0.93 -5.77 23.23
CA ASN A 312 0.25 -5.27 22.03
C ASN A 312 0.20 -3.75 22.10
N SER A 313 0.87 -3.09 21.15
CA SER A 313 0.68 -1.67 20.82
C SER A 313 -0.52 -1.51 19.91
#